data_AF-A0A7J8VZL4-F1
#
_entry.id   AF-A0A7J8VZL4-F1
#
_cell.length_a   1.000
_cell.length_b   1.000
_cell.length_c   1.000
_cell.angle_alpha   90.00
_cell.angle_beta   90.00
_cell.angle_gamma   90.00
#
_symmetry.space_group_name_H-M   'P 1'
#
loop_
_entity.id
_entity.type
_entity.pdbx_description
1 polymer ?
#
loop_
_entity_poly.entity_id
_entity_poly.type
_entity_poly.pdbx_seq_one_letter_code
_entity_poly.pdbx_strand_id
1 'polypeptide(L)'
;MSGYKNVLKVLGCCLETQNPSVVYEFACKSLSRSLSATNVKPVLPWKCSIMLDHNNVPKLIDFGLGISLPQGQAHVEDAVIGRIGLSAPEYVTTGYLTEKADVYLFGMLLLELLGGRKLTIVERNILDTDEKHCVEIFSNFVDPRMLIEAEQLMVVATTILRCTCVDDEKRPTMMEVAKQLKVILKSC
;
A
#
# COMPACT_ATOMS: atom_id res chain seq x y z
N MET A 1 -18.16 -14.93 -5.35
CA MET A 1 -18.40 -13.77 -4.45
C MET A 1 -17.32 -13.79 -3.40
N SER A 2 -16.54 -12.71 -3.22
CA SER A 2 -15.38 -12.72 -2.32
C SER A 2 -15.81 -12.98 -0.86
N GLY A 3 -15.29 -14.03 -0.24
CA GLY A 3 -15.49 -14.33 1.18
C GLY A 3 -14.60 -13.49 2.12
N TYR A 4 -13.73 -12.65 1.55
CA TYR A 4 -12.76 -11.86 2.29
C TYR A 4 -13.35 -10.54 2.77
N LYS A 5 -13.26 -10.27 4.08
CA LYS A 5 -13.82 -9.07 4.72
C LYS A 5 -13.21 -7.75 4.21
N ASN A 6 -11.93 -7.78 3.84
CA ASN A 6 -11.16 -6.63 3.37
C ASN A 6 -11.10 -6.52 1.83
N VAL A 7 -12.01 -7.19 1.11
CA VAL A 7 -12.17 -7.04 -0.34
C VAL A 7 -13.57 -6.51 -0.61
N LEU A 8 -13.68 -5.48 -1.45
CA LEU A 8 -14.95 -4.90 -1.81
C LEU A 8 -15.78 -5.92 -2.61
N LYS A 9 -17.00 -6.19 -2.14
CA LYS A 9 -17.84 -7.23 -2.71
C LYS A 9 -18.36 -6.83 -4.09
N VAL A 10 -18.12 -7.68 -5.08
CA VAL A 10 -18.79 -7.58 -6.40
C VAL A 10 -20.23 -8.06 -6.25
N LEU A 11 -21.18 -7.19 -6.61
CA LEU A 11 -22.61 -7.49 -6.62
C LEU A 11 -23.07 -8.05 -7.96
N GLY A 12 -22.44 -7.62 -9.06
CA GLY A 12 -22.74 -8.11 -10.41
C GLY A 12 -21.92 -7.40 -11.48
N CYS A 13 -22.25 -7.66 -12.74
CA CYS A 13 -21.70 -6.97 -13.89
C CYS A 13 -22.75 -6.77 -15.00
N CYS A 14 -22.54 -5.77 -15.84
CA CYS A 14 -23.25 -5.55 -17.09
C CYS A 14 -22.28 -5.79 -18.25
N LEU A 15 -22.63 -6.70 -19.15
CA LEU A 15 -21.82 -7.09 -20.31
C LEU A 15 -22.39 -6.58 -21.64
N GLU A 16 -23.54 -5.90 -21.62
CA GLU A 16 -24.22 -5.40 -22.82
C GLU A 16 -23.57 -4.12 -23.38
N THR A 17 -22.70 -3.48 -22.59
CA THR A 17 -21.96 -2.28 -22.99
C THR A 17 -20.66 -2.64 -23.70
N GLN A 18 -20.19 -1.76 -24.60
CA GLN A 18 -18.91 -1.94 -25.30
C GLN A 18 -17.73 -2.19 -24.34
N ASN A 19 -17.77 -1.57 -23.16
CA ASN A 19 -16.87 -1.85 -22.05
C ASN A 19 -17.69 -2.45 -20.89
N PRO A 20 -17.42 -3.70 -20.46
CA PRO A 20 -18.10 -4.31 -19.33
C PRO A 20 -18.07 -3.43 -18.07
N SER A 21 -19.20 -3.30 -17.40
CA SER A 21 -19.32 -2.54 -16.15
C SER A 21 -19.45 -3.49 -14.97
N VAL A 22 -18.65 -3.29 -13.92
CA VAL A 22 -18.74 -4.09 -12.69
C VAL A 22 -19.41 -3.27 -11.59
N VAL A 23 -20.40 -3.86 -10.92
CA VAL A 23 -21.14 -3.23 -9.83
C VAL A 23 -20.63 -3.80 -8.50
N TYR A 24 -20.18 -2.92 -7.63
CA TYR A 24 -19.67 -3.25 -6.30
C TYR A 24 -20.65 -2.83 -5.21
N GLU A 25 -20.47 -3.37 -4.00
CA GLU A 25 -21.11 -2.81 -2.81
C GLU A 25 -20.67 -1.35 -2.60
N PHE A 26 -21.54 -0.55 -2.00
CA PHE A 26 -21.24 0.86 -1.75
C PHE A 26 -20.09 1.00 -0.74
N ALA A 27 -19.11 1.84 -1.08
CA ALA A 27 -18.10 2.31 -0.17
C ALA A 27 -18.04 3.84 -0.18
N CYS A 28 -17.84 4.44 0.99
CA CYS A 28 -18.09 5.85 1.22
C CYS A 28 -17.06 6.77 0.55
N LYS A 29 -15.77 6.40 0.63
CA LYS A 29 -14.66 7.23 0.14
C LYS A 29 -13.42 6.40 -0.13
N SER A 30 -12.57 6.85 -1.05
CA SER A 30 -11.23 6.27 -1.22
C SER A 30 -10.30 6.72 -0.09
N LEU A 31 -9.33 5.87 0.26
CA LEU A 31 -8.28 6.23 1.22
C LEU A 31 -7.47 7.43 0.72
N SER A 32 -7.19 7.49 -0.58
CA SER A 32 -6.47 8.61 -1.22
C SER A 32 -7.17 9.96 -1.04
N ARG A 33 -8.51 10.01 -1.07
CA ARG A 33 -9.28 11.23 -0.81
C ARG A 33 -9.21 11.66 0.64
N SER A 34 -9.03 10.71 1.57
CA SER A 34 -8.85 11.01 2.99
C SER A 34 -7.46 11.56 3.28
N LEU A 35 -6.44 11.17 2.50
CA LEU A 35 -5.06 11.66 2.61
C LEU A 35 -4.78 12.96 1.84
N SER A 36 -5.65 13.36 0.90
CA SER A 36 -5.47 14.60 0.15
C SER A 36 -6.46 15.68 0.57
N ALA A 37 -5.97 16.79 1.13
CA ALA A 37 -6.75 18.03 1.29
C ALA A 37 -7.02 18.74 -0.05
N THR A 38 -6.49 18.24 -1.17
CA THR A 38 -6.56 18.89 -2.48
C THR A 38 -7.53 18.17 -3.43
N ASN A 39 -8.43 18.93 -4.05
CA ASN A 39 -9.40 18.49 -5.09
C ASN A 39 -8.75 18.01 -6.40
N VAL A 40 -7.48 17.59 -6.38
CA VAL A 40 -6.75 17.14 -7.56
C VAL A 40 -6.94 15.62 -7.69
N LYS A 41 -7.62 15.20 -8.76
CA LYS A 41 -7.76 13.79 -9.14
C LYS A 41 -6.37 13.14 -9.18
N PRO A 42 -6.11 12.07 -8.38
CA PRO A 42 -4.85 11.36 -8.49
C PRO A 42 -4.79 10.67 -9.85
N VAL A 43 -3.76 11.00 -10.63
CA VAL A 43 -3.30 10.15 -11.72
C VAL A 43 -2.48 9.06 -11.04
N LEU A 44 -3.08 7.86 -10.87
CA LEU A 44 -2.50 6.52 -10.96
C LEU A 44 -3.45 5.42 -10.40
N PRO A 45 -3.39 4.17 -10.89
CA PRO A 45 -4.38 3.11 -10.60
C PRO A 45 -4.40 2.64 -9.13
N TRP A 46 -3.23 2.37 -8.54
CA TRP A 46 -3.14 1.60 -7.28
C TRP A 46 -3.49 2.40 -6.01
N LYS A 47 -3.36 3.73 -6.00
CA LYS A 47 -3.79 4.56 -4.86
C LYS A 47 -5.32 4.67 -4.74
N CYS A 48 -6.04 4.22 -5.75
CA CYS A 48 -7.50 4.19 -5.77
C CYS A 48 -8.05 2.81 -5.39
N SER A 49 -7.19 1.82 -5.15
CA SER A 49 -7.57 0.44 -4.84
C SER A 49 -7.94 0.19 -3.38
N ILE A 50 -7.92 1.20 -2.49
CA ILE A 50 -8.42 1.06 -1.11
C ILE A 50 -9.60 2.00 -0.89
N MET A 51 -10.75 1.40 -0.64
CA MET A 51 -12.00 2.06 -0.28
C MET A 51 -12.26 1.90 1.22
N LEU A 52 -12.90 2.89 1.82
CA LEU A 52 -13.39 2.85 3.20
C LEU A 52 -14.91 2.66 3.17
N ASP A 53 -15.40 1.66 3.89
CA ASP A 53 -16.84 1.50 4.09
C ASP A 53 -17.41 2.50 5.13
N HIS A 54 -18.68 2.36 5.47
CA HIS A 54 -19.37 3.25 6.42
C HIS A 54 -18.79 3.21 7.84
N ASN A 55 -18.08 2.14 8.20
CA ASN A 55 -17.41 1.98 9.49
C ASN A 55 -15.91 2.33 9.41
N ASN A 56 -15.47 2.95 8.31
CA ASN A 56 -14.06 3.20 8.00
C ASN A 56 -13.19 1.92 7.93
N VAL A 57 -13.79 0.76 7.62
CA VAL A 57 -13.03 -0.46 7.39
C VAL A 57 -12.43 -0.43 5.98
N PRO A 58 -11.10 -0.64 5.83
CA PRO A 58 -10.47 -0.65 4.52
C PRO A 58 -10.81 -1.91 3.72
N LYS A 59 -11.15 -1.70 2.45
CA LYS A 59 -11.49 -2.73 1.45
C LYS A 59 -10.71 -2.51 0.17
N LEU A 60 -10.02 -3.56 -0.29
CA LEU A 60 -9.35 -3.59 -1.59
C LEU A 60 -10.38 -3.65 -2.72
N ILE A 61 -10.16 -2.86 -3.76
CA ILE A 61 -10.92 -2.81 -5.02
C ILE A 61 -9.92 -2.82 -6.18
N ASP A 62 -10.42 -3.06 -7.39
CA ASP A 62 -9.69 -2.89 -8.65
C ASP A 62 -8.52 -3.86 -8.82
N PHE A 63 -8.91 -5.12 -9.03
CA PHE A 63 -7.99 -6.22 -9.37
C PHE A 63 -7.71 -6.29 -10.88
N GLY A 64 -8.08 -5.27 -11.67
CA GLY A 64 -7.94 -5.29 -13.13
C GLY A 64 -6.50 -5.37 -13.63
N LEU A 65 -5.54 -5.00 -12.78
CA LEU A 65 -4.09 -5.12 -13.02
C LEU A 65 -3.45 -6.26 -12.20
N GLY A 66 -4.25 -7.06 -11.50
CA GLY A 66 -3.76 -8.21 -10.74
C GLY A 66 -3.30 -9.31 -11.69
N ILE A 67 -2.05 -9.74 -11.56
CA ILE A 67 -1.46 -10.81 -12.37
C ILE A 67 -1.34 -12.06 -11.51
N SER A 68 -1.78 -13.19 -12.03
CA SER A 68 -1.58 -14.48 -11.36
C SER A 68 -0.20 -15.02 -11.69
N LEU A 69 0.62 -15.27 -10.67
CA LEU A 69 1.88 -15.99 -10.84
C LEU A 69 1.57 -17.46 -11.22
N PRO A 70 2.08 -17.97 -12.35
CA PRO A 70 1.95 -19.39 -12.68
C PRO A 70 2.57 -20.27 -11.60
N GLN A 71 2.02 -21.47 -11.40
CA GLN A 71 2.48 -22.38 -10.37
C GLN A 71 3.98 -22.69 -10.54
N GLY A 72 4.77 -22.46 -9.48
CA GLY A 72 6.21 -22.69 -9.48
C GLY A 72 7.05 -21.55 -10.05
N GLN A 73 6.44 -20.44 -10.51
CA GLN A 73 7.17 -19.24 -10.91
C GLN A 73 7.22 -18.22 -9.77
N ALA A 74 8.40 -17.63 -9.56
CA ALA A 74 8.63 -16.59 -8.56
C ALA A 74 8.31 -15.18 -9.08
N HIS A 75 8.25 -15.00 -10.40
CA HIS A 75 8.00 -13.73 -11.06
C HIS A 75 7.21 -13.93 -12.36
N VAL A 76 6.62 -12.84 -12.86
CA VAL A 76 6.06 -12.73 -14.20
C VAL A 76 6.63 -11.48 -14.88
N GLU A 77 6.95 -11.59 -16.17
CA GLU A 77 7.29 -10.46 -17.03
C GLU A 77 6.03 -9.68 -17.40
N ASP A 78 6.02 -8.37 -17.16
CA ASP A 78 4.94 -7.48 -17.61
C ASP A 78 5.45 -6.06 -17.90
N ALA A 79 4.64 -5.28 -18.62
CA ALA A 79 4.89 -3.86 -18.84
C ALA A 79 4.97 -3.12 -17.50
N VAL A 80 5.98 -2.27 -17.32
CA VAL A 80 6.14 -1.49 -16.09
C VAL A 80 5.03 -0.44 -15.98
N ILE A 81 4.07 -0.68 -15.07
CA ILE A 81 2.96 0.23 -14.78
C ILE A 81 3.08 0.74 -13.34
N GLY A 82 3.02 2.06 -13.12
CA GLY A 82 3.02 2.62 -11.76
C GLY A 82 3.47 4.08 -11.66
N ARG A 83 3.68 4.58 -10.43
CA ARG A 83 4.24 5.92 -10.21
C ARG A 83 5.75 5.82 -10.29
N ILE A 84 6.35 6.69 -11.10
CA ILE A 84 7.79 6.94 -11.04
C ILE A 84 8.16 7.29 -9.59
N GLY A 85 9.04 6.49 -9.01
CA GLY A 85 9.55 6.63 -7.65
C GLY A 85 8.60 6.17 -6.53
N LEU A 86 7.54 5.41 -6.82
CA LEU A 86 6.84 4.59 -5.81
C LEU A 86 6.75 3.12 -6.17
N SER A 87 6.95 2.75 -7.44
CA SER A 87 7.06 1.34 -7.84
C SER A 87 8.31 0.69 -7.26
N ALA A 88 8.25 -0.62 -7.02
CA ALA A 88 9.39 -1.39 -6.51
C ALA A 88 10.59 -1.29 -7.47
N PRO A 89 11.81 -1.07 -6.96
CA PRO A 89 12.99 -0.78 -7.78
C PRO A 89 13.35 -1.90 -8.76
N GLU A 90 13.22 -3.15 -8.32
CA GLU A 90 13.46 -4.33 -9.14
C GLU A 90 12.46 -4.44 -10.29
N TYR A 91 11.18 -4.14 -10.06
CA TYR A 91 10.15 -4.16 -11.10
C TYR A 91 10.41 -3.08 -12.15
N VAL A 92 10.80 -1.87 -11.72
CA VAL A 92 11.15 -0.78 -12.65
C VAL A 92 12.39 -1.12 -13.50
N THR A 93 13.36 -1.81 -12.90
CA THR A 93 14.64 -2.10 -13.54
C THR A 93 14.59 -3.32 -14.46
N THR A 94 13.85 -4.36 -14.05
CA THR A 94 13.85 -5.67 -14.72
C THR A 94 12.57 -5.93 -15.51
N GLY A 95 11.46 -5.28 -15.18
CA GLY A 95 10.13 -5.64 -15.68
C GLY A 95 9.54 -6.89 -15.01
N TYR A 96 10.22 -7.48 -14.03
CA TYR A 96 9.74 -8.65 -13.30
C TYR A 96 8.86 -8.24 -12.13
N LEU A 97 7.61 -8.69 -12.16
CA LEU A 97 6.65 -8.51 -11.08
C LEU A 97 6.65 -9.74 -10.17
N THR A 98 6.76 -9.50 -8.87
CA THR A 98 6.74 -10.52 -7.81
C THR A 98 5.76 -10.11 -6.72
N GLU A 99 5.42 -11.03 -5.81
CA GLU A 99 4.67 -10.68 -4.59
C GLU A 99 5.41 -9.65 -3.72
N LYS A 100 6.74 -9.54 -3.85
CA LYS A 100 7.56 -8.57 -3.10
C LYS A 100 7.37 -7.14 -3.59
N ALA A 101 6.90 -6.94 -4.83
CA ALA A 101 6.53 -5.62 -5.33
C ALA A 101 5.32 -5.06 -4.55
N ASP A 102 4.34 -5.90 -4.21
CA ASP A 102 3.19 -5.51 -3.37
C ASP A 102 3.62 -5.17 -1.94
N VAL A 103 4.61 -5.90 -1.39
CA VAL A 103 5.19 -5.58 -0.07
C VAL A 103 5.83 -4.19 -0.08
N TYR A 104 6.60 -3.87 -1.13
CA TYR A 104 7.21 -2.55 -1.28
C TYR A 104 6.16 -1.45 -1.35
N LEU A 105 5.14 -1.62 -2.22
CA LEU A 105 4.04 -0.66 -2.37
C LEU A 105 3.27 -0.48 -1.06
N PHE A 106 3.08 -1.54 -0.28
CA PHE A 106 2.48 -1.47 1.04
C PHE A 106 3.35 -0.68 2.04
N GLY A 107 4.67 -0.84 2.01
CA GLY A 107 5.60 -0.01 2.79
C GLY A 107 5.49 1.48 2.46
N MET A 108 5.40 1.81 1.17
CA MET A 108 5.18 3.19 0.72
C MET A 108 3.81 3.74 1.16
N LEU A 109 2.77 2.89 1.17
CA LEU A 109 1.45 3.26 1.69
C LEU A 109 1.49 3.53 3.20
N LEU A 110 2.17 2.68 3.98
CA LEU A 110 2.35 2.91 5.42
C LEU A 110 3.07 4.23 5.69
N LEU A 111 4.09 4.56 4.90
CA LEU A 111 4.75 5.85 4.99
C LEU A 111 3.79 7.01 4.68
N GLU A 112 2.98 6.92 3.63
CA GLU A 112 1.94 7.93 3.34
C GLU A 112 0.92 8.10 4.47
N LEU A 113 0.51 6.98 5.09
CA LEU A 113 -0.42 6.99 6.22
C LEU A 113 0.20 7.63 7.46
N LEU A 114 1.45 7.29 7.78
CA LEU A 114 2.18 7.84 8.90
C LEU A 114 2.32 9.36 8.80
N GLY A 115 2.60 9.86 7.59
CA GLY A 115 2.70 11.29 7.32
C GLY A 115 1.37 11.99 7.08
N GLY A 116 0.26 11.24 6.93
CA GLY A 116 -1.08 11.76 6.69
C GLY A 116 -1.23 12.60 5.41
N ARG A 117 -0.32 12.43 4.44
CA ARG A 117 -0.23 13.23 3.21
C ARG A 117 0.41 12.44 2.08
N LYS A 118 0.29 12.95 0.85
CA LYS A 118 0.94 12.36 -0.33
C LYS A 118 2.45 12.55 -0.27
N LEU A 119 3.19 11.48 -0.56
CA LEU A 119 4.66 11.55 -0.64
C LEU A 119 5.14 12.36 -1.84
N THR A 120 6.07 13.28 -1.54
CA THR A 120 6.96 13.93 -2.49
C THR A 120 8.21 13.09 -2.74
N ILE A 121 8.97 13.44 -3.78
CA ILE A 121 10.23 12.75 -4.13
C ILE A 121 11.26 12.88 -3.00
N VAL A 122 11.33 14.05 -2.36
CA VAL A 122 12.34 14.38 -1.33
C VAL A 122 12.10 13.63 -0.02
N GLU A 123 10.83 13.45 0.35
CA GLU A 123 10.45 12.76 1.58
C GLU A 123 10.88 11.29 1.61
N ARG A 124 11.23 10.69 0.46
CA ARG A 124 11.73 9.31 0.39
C ARG A 124 13.14 9.14 0.95
N ASN A 125 13.92 10.20 1.07
CA ASN A 125 15.26 10.14 1.68
C ASN A 125 15.18 9.64 3.14
N ILE A 126 14.00 9.70 3.77
CA ILE A 126 13.76 9.08 5.08
C ILE A 126 14.02 7.57 5.10
N LEU A 127 13.91 6.92 3.94
CA LEU A 127 14.11 5.48 3.78
C LEU A 127 15.60 5.09 3.72
N ASP A 128 16.51 6.07 3.60
CA ASP A 128 17.97 5.84 3.60
C ASP A 128 18.53 5.66 5.03
N THR A 129 17.68 5.75 6.05
CA THR A 129 18.05 5.54 7.45
C THR A 129 18.15 4.05 7.80
N ASP A 130 18.81 3.76 8.93
CA ASP A 130 18.85 2.43 9.50
C ASP A 130 17.77 2.24 10.57
N GLU A 131 17.51 0.98 10.94
CA GLU A 131 16.53 0.66 11.99
C GLU A 131 16.89 1.27 13.36
N LYS A 132 18.17 1.58 13.64
CA LYS A 132 18.60 2.09 14.96
C LYS A 132 18.22 3.55 15.16
N HIS A 133 18.26 4.34 14.09
CA HIS A 133 17.98 5.78 14.12
C HIS A 133 16.60 6.14 13.54
N CYS A 134 15.83 5.15 13.08
CA CYS A 134 14.58 5.41 12.38
C CYS A 134 13.55 6.18 13.22
N VAL A 135 13.46 5.97 14.55
CA VAL A 135 12.50 6.70 15.39
C VAL A 135 12.78 8.20 15.38
N GLU A 136 14.04 8.62 15.49
CA GLU A 136 14.42 10.02 15.49
C GLU A 136 14.01 10.69 14.17
N ILE A 137 14.30 10.05 13.04
CA ILE A 137 14.00 10.62 11.73
C ILE A 137 12.49 10.59 11.44
N PHE A 138 11.83 9.46 11.72
CA PHE A 138 10.39 9.30 11.49
C PHE A 138 9.55 10.20 12.39
N SER A 139 10.01 10.53 13.60
CA SER A 139 9.29 11.45 14.50
C SER A 139 9.00 12.81 13.86
N ASN A 140 9.92 13.31 13.03
CA ASN A 140 9.77 14.58 12.30
C ASN A 140 8.82 14.47 11.09
N PHE A 141 8.46 13.24 10.69
CA PHE A 141 7.65 12.97 9.51
C PHE A 141 6.19 12.66 9.84
N VAL A 142 5.92 12.16 11.05
CA VAL A 142 4.59 11.80 11.56
C VAL A 142 3.60 12.96 11.41
N ASP A 143 2.38 12.66 10.96
CA ASP A 143 1.28 13.62 10.94
C ASP A 143 1.04 14.16 12.37
N PRO A 144 1.07 15.48 12.60
CA PRO A 144 0.83 16.06 13.92
C PRO A 144 -0.51 15.68 14.56
N ARG A 145 -1.48 15.20 13.77
CA ARG A 145 -2.80 14.72 14.23
C ARG A 145 -2.78 13.26 14.67
N MET A 146 -1.71 12.52 14.39
CA MET A 146 -1.57 11.11 14.75
C MET A 146 -1.07 10.97 16.18
N LEU A 147 -1.85 10.27 17.01
CA LEU A 147 -1.44 9.87 18.36
C LEU A 147 -0.70 8.54 18.25
N ILE A 148 0.64 8.59 18.30
CA ILE A 148 1.50 7.41 18.21
C ILE A 148 2.61 7.50 19.26
N GLU A 149 2.79 6.44 20.04
CA GLU A 149 3.85 6.34 21.03
C GLU A 149 5.18 5.94 20.39
N ALA A 150 6.31 6.22 21.06
CA ALA A 150 7.64 5.91 20.54
C ALA A 150 7.82 4.40 20.23
N GLU A 151 7.27 3.51 21.06
CA GLU A 151 7.32 2.06 20.83
C GLU A 151 6.51 1.65 19.59
N GLN A 152 5.33 2.24 19.39
CA GLN A 152 4.52 1.99 18.21
C GLN A 152 5.21 2.54 16.95
N LEU A 153 5.78 3.74 17.04
CA LEU A 153 6.53 4.37 15.95
C LEU A 153 7.74 3.52 15.56
N MET A 154 8.46 2.96 16.51
CA MET A 154 9.57 2.02 16.28
C MET A 154 9.12 0.83 15.42
N VAL A 155 7.98 0.20 15.77
CA VAL A 155 7.43 -0.92 15.01
C VAL A 155 6.99 -0.49 13.61
N VAL A 156 6.30 0.65 13.46
CA VAL A 156 5.85 1.14 12.15
C VAL A 156 7.05 1.49 11.26
N ALA A 157 8.03 2.23 11.79
CA ALA A 157 9.20 2.69 11.04
C ALA A 157 10.06 1.50 10.58
N THR A 158 10.36 0.55 11.45
CA THR A 158 11.08 -0.68 11.08
C THR A 158 10.32 -1.50 10.04
N THR A 159 9.00 -1.62 10.19
CA THR A 159 8.15 -2.31 9.21
C THR A 159 8.25 -1.61 7.84
N ILE A 160 8.17 -0.27 7.80
CA ILE A 160 8.32 0.52 6.56
C ILE A 160 9.68 0.24 5.92
N LEU A 161 10.78 0.41 6.66
CA LEU A 161 12.14 0.22 6.14
C LEU A 161 12.36 -1.18 5.58
N ARG A 162 11.87 -2.21 6.27
CA ARG A 162 11.96 -3.60 5.82
C ARG A 162 11.11 -3.86 4.58
N CYS A 163 9.91 -3.30 4.50
CA CYS A 163 9.05 -3.42 3.32
C CYS A 163 9.67 -2.72 2.10
N THR A 164 10.34 -1.58 2.30
CA THR A 164 10.93 -0.77 1.22
C THR A 164 12.40 -1.10 0.94
N CYS A 165 12.90 -2.24 1.43
CA CYS A 165 14.28 -2.66 1.18
C CYS A 165 14.54 -2.78 -0.33
N VAL A 166 15.69 -2.29 -0.80
CA VAL A 166 16.06 -2.38 -2.23
C VAL A 166 16.20 -3.84 -2.67
N ASP A 167 16.74 -4.68 -1.80
CA ASP A 167 16.85 -6.12 -1.97
C ASP A 167 15.49 -6.77 -1.61
N ASP A 168 14.80 -7.28 -2.62
CA ASP A 168 13.43 -7.81 -2.51
C ASP A 168 13.37 -9.13 -1.72
N GLU A 169 14.43 -9.93 -1.76
CA GLU A 169 14.59 -11.14 -0.94
C GLU A 169 14.61 -10.84 0.56
N LYS A 170 15.16 -9.67 0.94
CA LYS A 170 15.19 -9.22 2.35
C LYS A 170 13.85 -8.67 2.84
N ARG A 171 12.91 -8.34 1.95
CA ARG A 171 11.59 -7.85 2.35
C ARG A 171 10.81 -8.96 3.05
N PRO A 172 10.02 -8.65 4.08
CA PRO A 172 9.14 -9.61 4.72
C PRO A 172 8.05 -10.10 3.75
N THR A 173 7.39 -11.19 4.09
CA THR A 173 6.11 -11.59 3.47
C THR A 173 4.98 -10.69 3.99
N MET A 174 3.91 -10.51 3.22
CA MET A 174 2.72 -9.77 3.71
C MET A 174 2.12 -10.38 4.98
N MET A 175 2.30 -11.68 5.21
CA MET A 175 1.90 -12.34 6.45
C MET A 175 2.73 -11.87 7.65
N GLU A 176 4.04 -11.72 7.49
CA GLU A 176 4.93 -11.21 8.55
C GLU A 176 4.66 -9.74 8.82
N VAL A 177 4.45 -8.93 7.78
CA VAL A 177 4.03 -7.53 7.91
C VAL A 177 2.73 -7.43 8.72
N ALA A 178 1.72 -8.23 8.39
CA ALA A 178 0.47 -8.25 9.12
C ALA A 178 0.65 -8.69 10.59
N LYS A 179 1.57 -9.62 10.87
CA LYS A 179 1.90 -10.03 12.24
C LYS A 179 2.57 -8.89 13.03
N GLN A 180 3.51 -8.16 12.41
CA GLN A 180 4.20 -7.03 13.03
C GLN A 180 3.22 -5.91 13.37
N LEU A 181 2.38 -5.49 12.41
CA LEU A 181 1.40 -4.43 12.63
C LEU A 181 0.32 -4.79 13.65
N LYS A 182 -0.02 -6.07 13.80
CA LYS A 182 -0.96 -6.53 14.83
C LYS A 182 -0.44 -6.33 16.25
N VAL A 183 0.87 -6.22 16.46
CA VAL A 183 1.43 -5.93 17.79
C VAL A 183 0.97 -4.55 18.25
N ILE A 184 0.96 -3.56 17.36
CA ILE A 184 0.54 -2.18 17.64
C ILE A 184 -0.91 -2.14 18.14
N LEU A 185 -1.80 -2.89 17.48
CA LEU A 185 -3.23 -2.94 17.82
C LEU A 185 -3.55 -3.58 19.18
N LYS A 186 -2.59 -4.30 19.78
CA LYS A 186 -2.77 -4.95 21.09
C LYS A 186 -2.22 -4.12 22.26
N SER A 187 -1.50 -3.05 21.96
CA SER A 187 -0.92 -2.14 22.96
C SER A 187 -1.79 -0.90 23.21
N CYS A 188 -2.96 -0.81 22.58
CA CYS A 188 -3.97 0.23 22.80
C CYS A 188 -5.07 -0.22 23.76
#